data_AF-A0A0N0M802-F1
#
_entry.id   AF-A0A0N0M802-F1
#
_cell.length_a   1.000
_cell.length_b   1.000
_cell.length_c   1.000
_cell.angle_alpha   90.00
_cell.angle_beta   90.00
_cell.angle_gamma   90.00
#
_symmetry.space_group_name_H-M   'P 1'
#
loop_
_entity.id
_entity.type
_entity.pdbx_description
1 polymer ?
#
loop_
_entity_poly.entity_id
_entity_poly.type
_entity_poly.pdbx_seq_one_letter_code
_entity_poly.pdbx_strand_id
1 'polypeptide(L)'
;MLATGLLMAACASAPRGLLQTVAPVPDTYQLDMLTATTRAVSDEPGVLYDGERGRGVSFSNIVVSIPRNREPGTIQVPRTVPGNPATDFTVSAATSLRKSDLPRWFASAGGRKRRAFIFVHGFNTPFDRAVFRFAQLAHDSDANAAPILFSWPSRGRLLDYRLDLDNASYSRSDLAEVLMMAARSPAVGEIVVLAHSMGGWLAVEALKQVALKNGGIPAKINNLILASPDLDVGVFRRQIEDMGPRRPRITIFASQNDRALQLSQFLARGATRLGAIDLSREDYQSQLGDLKGITVVDISAIKAGDRVNHDTYASSPEIVQLIGNRLIEGQVITDSDVTGTGTALETVGSAAGLLITAPIRVFDAATTRRE
;
A
#
# COMPACT_ATOMS: atom_id res chain seq x y z
N MET A 1 11.56 -0.80 -58.76
CA MET A 1 10.45 -0.75 -57.79
C MET A 1 10.99 -1.21 -56.45
N LEU A 2 11.31 -0.29 -55.54
CA LEU A 2 11.64 -0.64 -54.15
C LEU A 2 10.32 -0.71 -53.37
N ALA A 3 9.95 -1.89 -52.90
CA ALA A 3 8.81 -2.07 -52.00
C ALA A 3 9.29 -1.82 -50.56
N THR A 4 8.94 -0.66 -50.01
CA THR A 4 9.16 -0.32 -48.61
C THR A 4 8.09 -1.01 -47.76
N GLY A 5 8.47 -2.07 -47.04
CA GLY A 5 7.58 -2.75 -46.09
C GLY A 5 7.41 -1.91 -44.82
N LEU A 6 6.18 -1.41 -44.60
CA LEU A 6 5.78 -0.76 -43.36
C LEU A 6 5.59 -1.85 -42.28
N LEU A 7 6.52 -1.96 -41.33
CA LEU A 7 6.34 -2.77 -40.13
C LEU A 7 5.38 -2.04 -39.18
N MET A 8 4.11 -2.42 -39.19
CA MET A 8 3.17 -2.04 -38.14
C MET A 8 3.52 -2.82 -36.87
N ALA A 9 4.26 -2.18 -35.96
CA ALA A 9 4.38 -2.65 -34.58
C ALA A 9 3.02 -2.50 -33.89
N ALA A 10 2.24 -3.57 -33.85
CA ALA A 10 1.04 -3.62 -33.03
C ALA A 10 1.48 -3.58 -31.55
N CYS A 11 1.33 -2.43 -30.91
CA CYS A 11 1.42 -2.32 -29.46
C CYS A 11 0.33 -3.19 -28.84
N ALA A 12 0.66 -4.39 -28.37
CA ALA A 12 -0.24 -5.20 -27.58
C ALA A 12 -0.60 -4.39 -26.31
N SER A 13 -1.82 -3.88 -26.25
CA SER A 13 -2.33 -3.21 -25.06
C SER A 13 -2.45 -4.23 -23.92
N ALA A 14 -2.22 -3.79 -22.68
CA ALA A 14 -2.36 -4.66 -21.52
C ALA A 14 -3.81 -5.21 -21.47
N PRO A 15 -4.00 -6.49 -21.09
CA PRO A 15 -5.32 -7.10 -21.04
C PRO A 15 -6.23 -6.33 -20.07
N ARG A 16 -7.46 -6.04 -20.52
CA ARG A 16 -8.55 -5.45 -19.73
C ARG A 16 -9.52 -6.55 -19.30
N GLY A 17 -10.30 -6.31 -18.24
CA GLY A 17 -11.28 -7.27 -17.74
C GLY A 17 -10.71 -8.31 -16.78
N LEU A 18 -9.57 -8.01 -16.13
CA LEU A 18 -8.84 -8.96 -15.28
C LEU A 18 -9.63 -9.47 -14.06
N LEU A 19 -10.72 -8.81 -13.68
CA LEU A 19 -11.57 -9.21 -12.56
C LEU A 19 -12.78 -10.05 -12.99
N GLN A 20 -12.80 -10.54 -14.23
CA GLN A 20 -13.79 -11.54 -14.63
C GLN A 20 -13.62 -12.79 -13.76
N THR A 21 -14.71 -13.23 -13.14
CA THR A 21 -14.67 -14.31 -12.16
C THR A 21 -14.39 -15.65 -12.80
N VAL A 22 -13.48 -16.44 -12.20
CA VAL A 22 -13.18 -17.81 -12.59
C VAL A 22 -13.29 -18.74 -11.39
N ALA A 23 -13.72 -19.97 -11.61
CA ALA A 23 -13.77 -20.96 -10.52
C ALA A 23 -12.36 -21.20 -9.97
N PRO A 24 -12.16 -21.25 -8.64
CA PRO A 24 -10.87 -21.56 -8.06
C PRO A 24 -10.49 -23.02 -8.35
N VAL A 25 -9.19 -23.29 -8.41
CA VAL A 25 -8.62 -24.64 -8.58
C VAL A 25 -7.91 -25.09 -7.30
N PRO A 26 -7.72 -26.41 -7.10
CA PRO A 26 -6.89 -26.91 -6.00
C PRO A 26 -5.49 -26.29 -5.99
N ASP A 27 -4.84 -26.32 -4.84
CA ASP A 27 -3.46 -25.81 -4.65
C ASP A 27 -3.30 -24.30 -4.88
N THR A 28 -4.37 -23.53 -4.65
CA THR A 28 -4.34 -22.07 -4.63
C THR A 28 -4.64 -21.54 -3.22
N TYR A 29 -4.19 -20.33 -2.92
CA TYR A 29 -4.63 -19.58 -1.76
C TYR A 29 -5.82 -18.68 -2.14
N GLN A 30 -6.85 -18.64 -1.30
CA GLN A 30 -8.00 -17.75 -1.48
C GLN A 30 -7.90 -16.61 -0.48
N LEU A 31 -7.70 -15.38 -0.96
CA LEU A 31 -7.68 -14.20 -0.13
C LEU A 31 -9.01 -13.45 -0.25
N ASP A 32 -9.75 -13.37 0.86
CA ASP A 32 -10.99 -12.62 0.97
C ASP A 32 -10.70 -11.19 1.45
N MET A 33 -11.08 -10.17 0.67
CA MET A 33 -10.85 -8.77 0.97
C MET A 33 -12.08 -7.88 0.81
N LEU A 34 -12.18 -6.87 1.68
CA LEU A 34 -13.10 -5.75 1.48
C LEU A 34 -12.44 -4.71 0.58
N THR A 35 -13.14 -4.27 -0.45
CA THR A 35 -12.75 -3.08 -1.21
C THR A 35 -13.72 -1.95 -0.91
N ALA A 36 -13.19 -0.76 -0.60
CA ALA A 36 -13.93 0.48 -0.54
C ALA A 36 -13.39 1.41 -1.63
N THR A 37 -14.24 1.93 -2.51
CA THR A 37 -13.77 2.74 -3.64
C THR A 37 -14.66 3.94 -3.93
N THR A 38 -14.02 5.05 -4.28
CA THR A 38 -14.66 6.28 -4.77
C THR A 38 -14.67 6.36 -6.31
N ARG A 39 -14.37 5.24 -6.99
CA ARG A 39 -14.42 5.13 -8.46
C ARG A 39 -15.85 4.96 -8.96
N ALA A 40 -16.09 5.33 -10.21
CA ALA A 40 -17.36 5.03 -10.87
C ALA A 40 -17.44 3.53 -11.19
N VAL A 41 -18.65 2.98 -11.11
CA VAL A 41 -18.96 1.61 -11.53
C VAL A 41 -18.84 1.53 -13.04
N SER A 42 -18.33 0.41 -13.55
CA SER A 42 -18.26 0.15 -14.99
C SER A 42 -19.18 -1.01 -15.37
N ASP A 43 -19.76 -0.93 -16.55
CA ASP A 43 -20.58 -1.98 -17.16
C ASP A 43 -19.74 -2.95 -18.02
N GLU A 44 -18.43 -2.70 -18.16
CA GLU A 44 -17.52 -3.56 -18.93
C GLU A 44 -17.26 -4.89 -18.17
N PRO A 45 -17.42 -6.06 -18.81
CA PRO A 45 -17.13 -7.34 -18.18
C PRO A 45 -15.71 -7.42 -17.58
N GLY A 46 -15.63 -7.80 -16.31
CA GLY A 46 -14.36 -7.92 -15.59
C GLY A 46 -13.68 -6.59 -15.23
N VAL A 47 -14.32 -5.46 -15.51
CA VAL A 47 -13.91 -4.13 -15.04
C VAL A 47 -14.97 -3.67 -14.05
N LEU A 48 -14.74 -3.88 -12.75
CA LEU A 48 -15.76 -3.55 -11.73
C LEU A 48 -15.92 -2.04 -11.53
N TYR A 49 -14.81 -1.31 -11.59
CA TYR A 49 -14.74 0.13 -11.42
C TYR A 49 -13.68 0.74 -12.33
N ASP A 50 -13.92 1.95 -12.84
CA ASP A 50 -13.05 2.62 -13.80
C ASP A 50 -12.14 3.69 -13.16
N GLY A 51 -11.58 4.57 -14.00
CA GLY A 51 -10.71 5.67 -13.56
C GLY A 51 -11.45 6.96 -13.20
N GLU A 52 -12.78 6.99 -13.26
CA GLU A 52 -13.59 8.18 -13.04
C GLU A 52 -14.13 8.25 -11.61
N ARG A 53 -14.58 9.44 -11.20
CA ARG A 53 -15.16 9.66 -9.86
C ARG A 53 -16.57 9.06 -9.79
N GLY A 54 -16.79 8.23 -8.78
CA GLY A 54 -18.12 7.79 -8.37
C GLY A 54 -18.86 8.87 -7.57
N ARG A 55 -20.13 8.62 -7.27
CA ARG A 55 -20.97 9.54 -6.47
C ARG A 55 -20.79 9.39 -4.95
N GLY A 56 -19.97 8.44 -4.51
CA GLY A 56 -19.71 8.11 -3.12
C GLY A 56 -18.89 6.82 -3.01
N VAL A 57 -18.80 6.26 -1.80
CA VAL A 57 -18.06 5.02 -1.56
C VAL A 57 -18.89 3.80 -1.92
N SER A 58 -18.38 2.99 -2.85
CA SER A 58 -18.89 1.66 -3.15
C SER A 58 -18.08 0.62 -2.39
N PHE A 59 -18.77 -0.41 -1.87
CA PHE A 59 -18.14 -1.52 -1.16
C PHE A 59 -18.35 -2.82 -1.92
N SER A 60 -17.31 -3.65 -1.96
CA SER A 60 -17.40 -5.02 -2.50
C SER A 60 -16.57 -5.99 -1.66
N ASN A 61 -17.04 -7.23 -1.57
CA ASN A 61 -16.22 -8.37 -1.17
C ASN A 61 -15.56 -8.96 -2.41
N ILE A 62 -14.24 -9.04 -2.44
CA ILE A 62 -13.50 -9.65 -3.56
C ILE A 62 -12.66 -10.80 -3.01
N VAL A 63 -12.80 -11.97 -3.62
CA VAL A 63 -11.98 -13.15 -3.32
C VAL A 63 -10.99 -13.34 -4.46
N VAL A 64 -9.70 -13.25 -4.14
CA VAL A 64 -8.60 -13.42 -5.09
C VAL A 64 -7.97 -14.80 -4.90
N SER A 65 -7.88 -15.55 -5.99
CA SER A 65 -7.12 -16.80 -6.08
C SER A 65 -5.67 -16.49 -6.42
N ILE A 66 -4.75 -16.98 -5.59
CA ILE A 66 -3.31 -16.75 -5.69
C ILE A 66 -2.61 -18.11 -5.91
N PRO A 67 -1.82 -18.27 -6.98
CA PRO A 67 -0.99 -19.47 -7.20
C PRO A 67 0.04 -19.64 -6.07
N ARG A 68 0.23 -20.87 -5.58
CA ARG A 68 1.20 -21.16 -4.52
C ARG A 68 2.65 -21.18 -4.99
N ASN A 69 2.90 -21.74 -6.18
CA ASN A 69 4.25 -21.86 -6.71
C ASN A 69 4.67 -20.58 -7.44
N ARG A 70 4.97 -19.54 -6.66
CA ARG A 70 5.50 -18.26 -7.15
C ARG A 70 6.51 -17.70 -6.17
N GLU A 71 7.41 -16.87 -6.69
CA GLU A 71 8.29 -16.07 -5.85
C GLU A 71 7.49 -14.98 -5.11
N PRO A 72 7.69 -14.80 -3.79
CA PRO A 72 7.15 -13.66 -3.06
C PRO A 72 7.54 -12.33 -3.72
N GLY A 73 6.67 -11.33 -3.62
CA GLY A 73 6.85 -10.02 -4.27
C GLY A 73 6.47 -9.96 -5.75
N THR A 74 6.10 -11.09 -6.36
CA THR A 74 5.71 -11.15 -7.77
C THR A 74 4.19 -11.31 -7.95
N ILE A 75 3.68 -10.76 -9.05
CA ILE A 75 2.27 -10.90 -9.45
C ILE A 75 2.22 -11.49 -10.85
N GLN A 76 1.69 -12.70 -10.98
CA GLN A 76 1.45 -13.34 -12.26
C GLN A 76 0.15 -12.81 -12.85
N VAL A 77 0.26 -11.76 -13.66
CA VAL A 77 -0.87 -11.14 -14.33
C VAL A 77 -1.30 -12.00 -15.53
N PRO A 78 -2.60 -12.33 -15.67
CA PRO A 78 -3.09 -13.02 -16.86
C PRO A 78 -2.71 -12.31 -18.16
N ARG A 79 -2.22 -13.06 -19.15
CA ARG A 79 -1.97 -12.53 -20.51
C ARG A 79 -3.23 -12.48 -21.37
N THR A 80 -4.20 -13.32 -21.05
CA THR A 80 -5.51 -13.43 -21.69
C THR A 80 -6.58 -13.43 -20.60
N VAL A 81 -7.79 -12.99 -20.96
CA VAL A 81 -8.95 -12.97 -20.06
C VAL A 81 -10.00 -13.97 -20.58
N PRO A 82 -10.56 -14.85 -19.72
CA PRO A 82 -10.27 -14.99 -18.29
C PRO A 82 -8.87 -15.60 -18.03
N GLY A 83 -8.30 -15.30 -16.86
CA GLY A 83 -7.00 -15.84 -16.44
C GLY A 83 -7.05 -17.28 -15.95
N ASN A 84 -5.89 -17.93 -15.83
CA ASN A 84 -5.79 -19.28 -15.32
C ASN A 84 -5.46 -19.27 -13.81
N PRO A 85 -6.37 -19.68 -12.91
CA PRO A 85 -6.14 -19.64 -11.46
C PRO A 85 -4.97 -20.51 -10.97
N ALA A 86 -4.51 -21.49 -11.76
CA ALA A 86 -3.34 -22.31 -11.43
C ALA A 86 -2.00 -21.57 -11.61
N THR A 87 -1.97 -20.54 -12.46
CA THR A 87 -0.73 -19.84 -12.84
C THR A 87 -0.78 -18.34 -12.61
N ASP A 88 -1.98 -17.77 -12.56
CA ASP A 88 -2.21 -16.33 -12.53
C ASP A 88 -2.99 -15.92 -11.29
N PHE A 89 -2.84 -14.66 -10.89
CA PHE A 89 -3.78 -14.02 -9.99
C PHE A 89 -5.12 -13.86 -10.70
N THR A 90 -6.18 -14.35 -10.07
CA THR A 90 -7.54 -14.32 -10.64
C THR A 90 -8.56 -14.02 -9.55
N VAL A 91 -9.76 -13.58 -9.94
CA VAL A 91 -10.86 -13.34 -9.00
C VAL A 91 -11.78 -14.54 -9.01
N SER A 92 -12.05 -15.15 -7.85
CA SER A 92 -13.00 -16.26 -7.72
C SER A 92 -14.41 -15.78 -7.36
N ALA A 93 -14.52 -14.64 -6.70
CA ALA A 93 -15.81 -14.00 -6.43
C ALA A 93 -15.66 -12.47 -6.31
N ALA A 94 -16.67 -11.73 -6.76
CA ALA A 94 -16.80 -10.29 -6.55
C ALA A 94 -18.27 -9.98 -6.25
N THR A 95 -18.56 -9.57 -5.01
CA THR A 95 -19.93 -9.33 -4.53
C THR A 95 -20.06 -7.90 -4.03
N SER A 96 -21.01 -7.12 -4.54
CA SER A 96 -21.29 -5.78 -4.00
C SER A 96 -21.85 -5.88 -2.57
N LEU A 97 -21.38 -5.00 -1.70
CA LEU A 97 -21.82 -4.89 -0.31
C LEU A 97 -22.48 -3.54 -0.07
N ARG A 98 -23.52 -3.53 0.77
CA ARG A 98 -24.03 -2.26 1.32
C ARG A 98 -23.23 -1.91 2.56
N LYS A 99 -23.18 -0.63 2.90
CA LYS A 99 -22.58 -0.15 4.15
C LYS A 99 -23.12 -0.87 5.41
N SER A 100 -24.39 -1.28 5.40
CA SER A 100 -25.02 -2.05 6.49
C SER A 100 -24.48 -3.46 6.65
N ASP A 101 -23.81 -4.02 5.64
CA ASP A 101 -23.24 -5.37 5.66
C ASP A 101 -21.83 -5.39 6.28
N LEU A 102 -21.15 -4.23 6.39
CA LEU A 102 -19.78 -4.10 6.88
C LEU A 102 -19.56 -4.61 8.32
N PRO A 103 -20.46 -4.39 9.31
CA PRO A 103 -20.28 -4.95 10.65
C PRO A 103 -20.17 -6.48 10.64
N ARG A 104 -20.96 -7.15 9.79
CA ARG A 104 -20.92 -8.60 9.62
C ARG A 104 -19.61 -9.02 8.95
N TRP A 105 -19.18 -8.30 7.92
CA TRP A 105 -17.91 -8.56 7.25
C TRP A 105 -16.70 -8.44 8.20
N PHE A 106 -16.65 -7.38 9.04
CA PHE A 106 -15.58 -7.25 10.04
C PHE A 106 -15.58 -8.39 11.05
N ALA A 107 -16.75 -8.87 11.46
CA ALA A 107 -16.87 -10.00 12.38
C ALA A 107 -16.38 -11.32 11.79
N SER A 108 -16.55 -11.54 10.47
CA SER A 108 -16.05 -12.75 9.80
C SER A 108 -14.56 -12.67 9.46
N ALA A 109 -14.07 -11.50 9.04
CA ALA A 109 -12.71 -11.33 8.52
C ALA A 109 -11.64 -11.10 9.61
N GLY A 110 -12.01 -10.57 10.78
CA GLY A 110 -11.05 -10.10 11.80
C GLY A 110 -10.19 -11.19 12.45
N GLY A 111 -10.53 -12.47 12.30
CA GLY A 111 -9.80 -13.57 12.93
C GLY A 111 -9.64 -13.42 14.46
N ARG A 112 -8.69 -14.16 15.06
CA ARG A 112 -8.42 -14.07 16.51
C ARG A 112 -7.76 -12.75 16.92
N LYS A 113 -6.89 -12.19 16.05
CA LYS A 113 -6.15 -10.94 16.32
C LYS A 113 -7.02 -9.68 16.15
N ARG A 114 -8.19 -9.78 15.52
CA ARG A 114 -9.13 -8.66 15.31
C ARG A 114 -8.46 -7.45 14.64
N ARG A 115 -7.46 -7.70 13.80
CA ARG A 115 -6.66 -6.67 13.13
C ARG A 115 -7.22 -6.38 11.75
N ALA A 116 -7.29 -5.11 11.39
CA ALA A 116 -7.59 -4.67 10.03
C ALA A 116 -6.31 -4.14 9.38
N PHE A 117 -6.03 -4.60 8.17
CA PHE A 117 -4.92 -4.11 7.36
C PHE A 117 -5.50 -3.34 6.19
N ILE A 118 -5.32 -2.01 6.20
CA ILE A 118 -5.89 -1.10 5.20
C ILE A 118 -4.79 -0.68 4.24
N PHE A 119 -4.98 -0.92 2.94
CA PHE A 119 -4.04 -0.49 1.91
C PHE A 119 -4.61 0.65 1.05
N VAL A 120 -3.80 1.68 0.82
CA VAL A 120 -4.10 2.82 -0.05
C VAL A 120 -3.07 2.86 -1.17
N HIS A 121 -3.51 2.55 -2.38
CA HIS A 121 -2.61 2.47 -3.54
C HIS A 121 -2.10 3.85 -4.00
N GLY A 122 -1.04 3.84 -4.81
CA GLY A 122 -0.41 5.03 -5.38
C GLY A 122 -1.04 5.55 -6.67
N PHE A 123 -0.34 6.50 -7.29
CA PHE A 123 -0.67 7.09 -8.59
C PHE A 123 -0.67 6.01 -9.70
N ASN A 124 -1.34 6.29 -10.82
CA ASN A 124 -1.24 5.46 -12.03
C ASN A 124 -1.65 3.99 -11.83
N THR A 125 -2.59 3.70 -10.91
CA THR A 125 -2.98 2.33 -10.54
C THR A 125 -4.45 2.05 -10.87
N PRO A 126 -4.76 1.31 -11.96
CA PRO A 126 -6.12 0.84 -12.21
C PRO A 126 -6.66 -0.06 -11.10
N PHE A 127 -7.99 -0.18 -10.98
CA PHE A 127 -8.64 -0.89 -9.87
C PHE A 127 -8.20 -2.36 -9.74
N ASP A 128 -8.10 -3.07 -10.87
CA ASP A 128 -7.63 -4.46 -10.92
C ASP A 128 -6.18 -4.63 -10.44
N ARG A 129 -5.30 -3.69 -10.79
CA ARG A 129 -3.91 -3.64 -10.31
C ARG A 129 -3.85 -3.39 -8.81
N ALA A 130 -4.69 -2.51 -8.27
CA ALA A 130 -4.78 -2.28 -6.84
C ALA A 130 -5.24 -3.54 -6.09
N VAL A 131 -6.25 -4.26 -6.62
CA VAL A 131 -6.74 -5.53 -6.06
C VAL A 131 -5.63 -6.58 -6.03
N PHE A 132 -4.96 -6.84 -7.14
CA PHE A 132 -3.90 -7.86 -7.18
C PHE A 132 -2.67 -7.49 -6.36
N ARG A 133 -2.27 -6.20 -6.37
CA ARG A 133 -1.15 -5.73 -5.54
C ARG A 133 -1.44 -5.92 -4.07
N PHE A 134 -2.63 -5.56 -3.62
CA PHE A 134 -2.98 -5.74 -2.23
C PHE A 134 -3.14 -7.22 -1.86
N ALA A 135 -3.66 -8.04 -2.79
CA ALA A 135 -3.74 -9.47 -2.58
C ALA A 135 -2.36 -10.10 -2.37
N GLN A 136 -1.40 -9.70 -3.20
CA GLN A 136 -0.01 -10.10 -3.10
C GLN A 136 0.61 -9.66 -1.76
N LEU A 137 0.46 -8.39 -1.39
CA LEU A 137 0.98 -7.87 -0.11
C LEU A 137 0.39 -8.60 1.10
N ALA A 138 -0.93 -8.77 1.16
CA ALA A 138 -1.59 -9.41 2.29
C ALA A 138 -1.20 -10.89 2.43
N HIS A 139 -1.00 -11.59 1.31
CA HIS A 139 -0.55 -12.98 1.31
C HIS A 139 0.94 -13.11 1.66
N ASP A 140 1.81 -12.37 0.98
CA ASP A 140 3.26 -12.52 1.10
C ASP A 140 3.81 -12.01 2.45
N SER A 141 3.10 -11.08 3.09
CA SER A 141 3.47 -10.58 4.42
C SER A 141 2.91 -11.42 5.56
N ASP A 142 2.11 -12.46 5.27
CA ASP A 142 1.34 -13.21 6.27
C ASP A 142 0.63 -12.27 7.28
N ALA A 143 -0.06 -11.26 6.76
CA ALA A 143 -0.55 -10.12 7.54
C ALA A 143 -1.42 -10.52 8.75
N ASN A 144 -2.02 -11.72 8.72
CA ASN A 144 -2.92 -12.26 9.76
C ASN A 144 -3.93 -11.20 10.26
N ALA A 145 -4.51 -10.50 9.30
CA ALA A 145 -5.38 -9.35 9.47
C ALA A 145 -6.44 -9.34 8.36
N ALA A 146 -7.60 -8.74 8.64
CA ALA A 146 -8.65 -8.51 7.67
C ALA A 146 -8.17 -7.51 6.60
N PRO A 147 -8.00 -7.92 5.33
CA PRO A 147 -7.47 -7.05 4.30
C PRO A 147 -8.58 -6.13 3.75
N ILE A 148 -8.31 -4.82 3.77
CA ILE A 148 -9.20 -3.77 3.27
C ILE A 148 -8.46 -2.90 2.26
N LEU A 149 -8.87 -2.94 0.98
CA LEU A 149 -8.35 -2.04 -0.04
C LEU A 149 -9.18 -0.75 -0.06
N PHE A 150 -8.54 0.40 0.07
CA PHE A 150 -9.12 1.67 -0.33
C PHE A 150 -8.61 2.08 -1.72
N SER A 151 -9.51 2.16 -2.70
CA SER A 151 -9.14 2.54 -4.07
C SER A 151 -9.79 3.86 -4.49
N TRP A 152 -8.95 4.84 -4.83
CA TRP A 152 -9.34 6.16 -5.32
C TRP A 152 -9.14 6.24 -6.84
N PRO A 153 -9.79 7.16 -7.58
CA PRO A 153 -9.81 7.14 -9.04
C PRO A 153 -8.50 7.65 -9.65
N SER A 154 -7.44 6.85 -9.57
CA SER A 154 -6.22 7.06 -10.34
C SER A 154 -6.40 6.46 -11.73
N ARG A 155 -6.22 7.28 -12.78
CA ARG A 155 -6.58 6.90 -14.16
C ARG A 155 -5.61 5.96 -14.87
N GLY A 156 -4.49 5.63 -14.24
CA GLY A 156 -3.50 4.74 -14.87
C GLY A 156 -2.79 5.39 -16.06
N ARG A 157 -2.62 6.74 -16.04
CA ARG A 157 -1.85 7.48 -17.04
C ARG A 157 -0.89 8.50 -16.41
N LEU A 158 0.35 8.53 -16.88
CA LEU A 158 1.41 9.43 -16.40
C LEU A 158 1.11 10.94 -16.60
N LEU A 159 0.38 11.30 -17.67
CA LEU A 159 0.08 12.71 -17.98
C LEU A 159 -1.02 13.31 -17.08
N ASP A 160 -1.74 12.46 -16.34
CA ASP A 160 -2.87 12.88 -15.51
C ASP A 160 -2.47 13.19 -14.05
N TYR A 161 -1.17 13.37 -13.76
CA TYR A 161 -0.65 13.57 -12.39
C TYR A 161 -1.42 14.61 -11.55
N ARG A 162 -1.70 15.80 -12.12
CA ARG A 162 -2.44 16.86 -11.42
C ARG A 162 -3.88 16.44 -11.14
N LEU A 163 -4.52 15.78 -12.09
CA LEU A 163 -5.88 15.34 -11.94
C LEU A 163 -6.00 14.18 -10.95
N ASP A 164 -5.04 13.26 -10.95
CA ASP A 164 -4.96 12.20 -9.96
C ASP A 164 -4.71 12.79 -8.56
N LEU A 165 -3.96 13.88 -8.42
CA LEU A 165 -3.87 14.62 -7.15
C LEU A 165 -5.22 15.22 -6.73
N ASP A 166 -5.99 15.78 -7.66
CA ASP A 166 -7.36 16.25 -7.39
C ASP A 166 -8.30 15.09 -7.03
N ASN A 167 -8.12 13.91 -7.63
CA ASN A 167 -8.90 12.70 -7.37
C ASN A 167 -8.57 12.06 -6.03
N ALA A 168 -7.29 12.03 -5.67
CA ALA A 168 -6.84 11.68 -4.33
C ALA A 168 -7.46 12.67 -3.34
N SER A 169 -7.37 13.97 -3.61
CA SER A 169 -7.97 15.01 -2.78
C SER A 169 -9.47 14.84 -2.63
N TYR A 170 -10.18 14.55 -3.71
CA TYR A 170 -11.61 14.27 -3.70
C TYR A 170 -11.96 13.13 -2.73
N SER A 171 -11.12 12.10 -2.66
CA SER A 171 -11.38 10.86 -1.90
C SER A 171 -10.97 10.91 -0.42
N ARG A 172 -10.41 12.03 0.07
CA ARG A 172 -9.84 12.14 1.43
C ARG A 172 -10.87 11.94 2.54
N SER A 173 -12.06 12.52 2.37
CA SER A 173 -13.14 12.43 3.36
C SER A 173 -13.71 11.01 3.41
N ASP A 174 -13.77 10.33 2.27
CA ASP A 174 -14.22 8.95 2.14
C ASP A 174 -13.26 7.97 2.82
N LEU A 175 -11.95 8.15 2.63
CA LEU A 175 -10.94 7.37 3.36
C LEU A 175 -11.05 7.60 4.87
N ALA A 176 -11.21 8.85 5.31
CA ALA A 176 -11.44 9.18 6.71
C ALA A 176 -12.70 8.48 7.26
N GLU A 177 -13.77 8.39 6.47
CA GLU A 177 -14.98 7.67 6.86
C GLU A 177 -14.74 6.17 6.99
N VAL A 178 -14.05 5.53 6.03
CA VAL A 178 -13.71 4.10 6.06
C VAL A 178 -12.84 3.77 7.28
N LEU A 179 -11.83 4.59 7.58
CA LEU A 179 -10.99 4.46 8.77
C LEU A 179 -11.84 4.53 10.06
N MET A 180 -12.77 5.47 10.13
CA MET A 180 -13.67 5.60 11.28
C MET A 180 -14.68 4.44 11.40
N MET A 181 -15.16 3.88 10.28
CA MET A 181 -16.02 2.70 10.29
C MET A 181 -15.28 1.49 10.89
N ALA A 182 -14.05 1.24 10.44
CA ALA A 182 -13.21 0.19 11.01
C ALA A 182 -12.94 0.46 12.50
N ALA A 183 -12.55 1.69 12.87
CA ALA A 183 -12.24 2.03 14.26
C ALA A 183 -13.44 1.88 15.21
N ARG A 184 -14.66 2.18 14.74
CA ARG A 184 -15.88 2.05 15.52
C ARG A 184 -16.36 0.60 15.66
N SER A 185 -15.91 -0.31 14.80
CA SER A 185 -16.40 -1.68 14.76
C SER A 185 -16.09 -2.49 16.03
N PRO A 186 -17.12 -3.20 16.55
CA PRO A 186 -17.09 -4.35 17.43
C PRO A 186 -15.91 -5.27 17.36
N ALA A 187 -15.61 -5.61 16.10
CA ALA A 187 -14.81 -6.74 15.69
C ALA A 187 -13.37 -6.34 15.35
N VAL A 188 -13.09 -5.03 15.26
CA VAL A 188 -11.74 -4.51 15.01
C VAL A 188 -11.15 -4.05 16.32
N GLY A 189 -9.99 -4.58 16.69
CA GLY A 189 -9.19 -4.19 17.85
C GLY A 189 -7.99 -3.30 17.46
N GLU A 190 -7.48 -3.48 16.24
CA GLU A 190 -6.27 -2.83 15.75
C GLU A 190 -6.38 -2.53 14.25
N ILE A 191 -5.81 -1.42 13.80
CA ILE A 191 -5.82 -0.95 12.42
C ILE A 191 -4.40 -0.52 12.04
N VAL A 192 -3.86 -1.19 11.03
CA VAL A 192 -2.60 -0.86 10.38
C VAL A 192 -2.93 -0.32 8.99
N VAL A 193 -2.41 0.86 8.65
CA VAL A 193 -2.60 1.48 7.34
C VAL A 193 -1.28 1.43 6.58
N LEU A 194 -1.25 0.84 5.39
CA LEU A 194 -0.14 0.94 4.44
C LEU A 194 -0.57 1.83 3.26
N ALA A 195 0.18 2.87 2.98
CA ALA A 195 -0.10 3.79 1.88
C ALA A 195 1.13 3.97 0.99
N HIS A 196 0.95 3.81 -0.31
CA HIS A 196 2.05 3.88 -1.28
C HIS A 196 2.01 5.18 -2.09
N SER A 197 3.17 5.80 -2.33
CA SER A 197 3.31 6.92 -3.27
C SER A 197 2.32 8.05 -2.96
N MET A 198 1.54 8.52 -3.95
CA MET A 198 0.49 9.54 -3.77
C MET A 198 -0.63 9.10 -2.81
N GLY A 199 -0.83 7.79 -2.62
CA GLY A 199 -1.70 7.26 -1.57
C GLY A 199 -1.23 7.65 -0.16
N GLY A 200 0.07 7.88 0.03
CA GLY A 200 0.65 8.39 1.28
C GLY A 200 0.15 9.80 1.62
N TRP A 201 0.13 10.72 0.64
CA TRP A 201 -0.46 12.04 0.81
C TRP A 201 -1.94 11.94 1.23
N LEU A 202 -2.69 11.06 0.56
CA LEU A 202 -4.11 10.84 0.82
C LEU A 202 -4.36 10.30 2.24
N ALA A 203 -3.59 9.30 2.66
CA ALA A 203 -3.71 8.68 3.98
C ALA A 203 -3.41 9.68 5.11
N VAL A 204 -2.33 10.46 4.97
CA VAL A 204 -1.97 11.49 5.96
C VAL A 204 -3.05 12.58 6.03
N GLU A 205 -3.57 13.03 4.89
CA GLU A 205 -4.65 14.03 4.87
C GLU A 205 -5.95 13.51 5.51
N ALA A 206 -6.33 12.26 5.23
CA ALA A 206 -7.50 11.63 5.85
C ALA A 206 -7.36 11.50 7.37
N LEU A 207 -6.19 11.08 7.86
CA LEU A 207 -5.91 11.01 9.29
C LEU A 207 -5.91 12.40 9.95
N LYS A 208 -5.36 13.42 9.29
CA LYS A 208 -5.43 14.81 9.78
C LYS A 208 -6.87 15.24 9.99
N GLN A 209 -7.77 14.94 9.04
CA GLN A 209 -9.20 15.25 9.18
C GLN A 209 -9.85 14.50 10.35
N VAL A 210 -9.52 13.23 10.52
CA VAL A 210 -9.97 12.43 11.68
C VAL A 210 -9.51 13.08 12.98
N ALA A 211 -8.24 13.49 13.08
CA ALA A 211 -7.69 14.12 14.26
C ALA A 211 -8.38 15.45 14.58
N LEU A 212 -8.49 16.34 13.60
CA LEU A 212 -9.12 17.65 13.77
C LEU A 212 -10.60 17.53 14.16
N LYS A 213 -11.32 16.55 13.60
CA LYS A 213 -12.75 16.34 13.89
C LYS A 213 -13.02 15.71 15.26
N ASN A 214 -12.13 14.83 15.72
CA ASN A 214 -12.35 14.04 16.94
C ASN A 214 -11.43 14.47 18.11
N GLY A 215 -10.60 15.50 17.92
CA GLY A 215 -9.56 15.93 18.85
C GLY A 215 -8.34 15.00 18.92
N GLY A 216 -8.25 14.01 18.02
CA GLY A 216 -7.18 13.02 17.96
C GLY A 216 -7.56 11.80 17.13
N ILE A 217 -6.59 10.95 16.83
CA ILE A 217 -6.81 9.68 16.12
C ILE A 217 -7.32 8.62 17.12
N PRO A 218 -8.34 7.81 16.76
CA PRO A 218 -8.75 6.67 17.56
C PRO A 218 -7.58 5.72 17.84
N ALA A 219 -7.42 5.28 19.10
CA ALA A 219 -6.28 4.45 19.52
C ALA A 219 -6.14 3.11 18.77
N LYS A 220 -7.22 2.62 18.14
CA LYS A 220 -7.17 1.43 17.28
C LYS A 220 -6.33 1.65 16.01
N ILE A 221 -6.27 2.89 15.49
CA ILE A 221 -5.39 3.25 14.37
C ILE A 221 -4.04 3.56 14.97
N ASN A 222 -3.21 2.53 15.11
CA ASN A 222 -1.97 2.59 15.86
C ASN A 222 -0.71 2.62 14.99
N ASN A 223 -0.81 2.20 13.72
CA ASN A 223 0.33 2.16 12.81
C ASN A 223 -0.02 2.68 11.41
N LEU A 224 0.81 3.58 10.89
CA LEU A 224 0.78 4.11 9.52
C LEU A 224 2.13 3.84 8.85
N ILE A 225 2.12 3.03 7.81
CA ILE A 225 3.28 2.70 7.00
C ILE A 225 3.16 3.47 5.68
N LEU A 226 4.16 4.30 5.38
CA LEU A 226 4.25 5.09 4.16
C LEU A 226 5.35 4.51 3.27
N ALA A 227 4.98 3.89 2.17
CA ALA A 227 5.92 3.32 1.20
C ALA A 227 6.20 4.33 0.07
N SER A 228 7.45 4.78 -0.05
CA SER A 228 7.88 5.78 -1.03
C SER A 228 6.90 6.95 -1.19
N PRO A 229 6.49 7.63 -0.11
CA PRO A 229 5.40 8.60 -0.16
C PRO A 229 5.70 9.79 -1.08
N ASP A 230 4.77 10.06 -1.99
CA ASP A 230 4.77 11.25 -2.84
C ASP A 230 4.08 12.41 -2.12
N LEU A 231 4.73 12.88 -1.07
CA LEU A 231 4.24 13.92 -0.15
C LEU A 231 5.39 14.88 0.12
N ASP A 232 5.16 16.19 0.08
CA ASP A 232 6.19 17.17 0.46
C ASP A 232 6.53 17.04 1.97
N VAL A 233 7.82 17.11 2.31
CA VAL A 233 8.29 16.94 3.70
C VAL A 233 7.77 18.02 4.66
N GLY A 234 7.65 19.27 4.21
CA GLY A 234 7.13 20.37 5.01
C GLY A 234 5.61 20.25 5.21
N VAL A 235 4.89 19.86 4.15
CA VAL A 235 3.46 19.53 4.24
C VAL A 235 3.24 18.38 5.21
N PHE A 236 4.03 17.30 5.11
CA PHE A 236 3.97 16.18 6.04
C PHE A 236 4.16 16.65 7.48
N ARG A 237 5.23 17.40 7.77
CA ARG A 237 5.49 17.95 9.11
C ARG A 237 4.27 18.72 9.64
N ARG A 238 3.73 19.64 8.85
CA ARG A 238 2.58 20.46 9.27
C ARG A 238 1.33 19.60 9.52
N GLN A 239 1.08 18.59 8.68
CA GLN A 239 -0.04 17.66 8.88
C GLN A 239 0.13 16.82 10.16
N ILE A 240 1.36 16.39 10.50
CA ILE A 240 1.64 15.67 11.76
C ILE A 240 1.45 16.57 12.98
N GLU A 241 1.88 17.83 12.90
CA GLU A 241 1.64 18.82 13.95
C GLU A 241 0.14 19.05 14.17
N ASP A 242 -0.63 19.20 13.09
CA ASP A 242 -2.09 19.38 13.13
C ASP A 242 -2.83 18.15 13.68
N MET A 243 -2.29 16.93 13.49
CA MET A 243 -2.83 15.72 14.12
C MET A 243 -2.66 15.71 15.65
N GLY A 244 -1.68 16.45 16.16
CA GLY A 244 -1.35 16.49 17.58
C GLY A 244 -0.70 15.19 18.11
N PRO A 245 -0.60 15.03 19.44
CA PRO A 245 0.14 13.92 20.07
C PRO A 245 -0.61 12.59 20.04
N ARG A 246 -1.94 12.60 19.87
CA ARG A 246 -2.77 11.40 19.77
C ARG A 246 -2.83 10.94 18.31
N ARG A 247 -1.72 10.34 17.85
CA ARG A 247 -1.51 9.91 16.46
C ARG A 247 -0.89 8.50 16.41
N PRO A 248 -1.00 7.77 15.28
CA PRO A 248 -0.36 6.47 15.13
C PRO A 248 1.18 6.61 15.13
N ARG A 249 1.87 5.49 15.35
CA ARG A 249 3.28 5.35 14.95
C ARG A 249 3.35 5.44 13.43
N ILE A 250 4.37 6.11 12.92
CA ILE A 250 4.54 6.31 11.48
C ILE A 250 5.87 5.71 11.06
N THR A 251 5.85 4.77 10.12
CA THR A 251 7.05 4.23 9.48
C THR A 251 7.10 4.66 8.03
N ILE A 252 8.22 5.23 7.58
CA ILE A 252 8.42 5.74 6.24
C ILE A 252 9.51 4.92 5.57
N PHE A 253 9.20 4.23 4.48
CA PHE A 253 10.20 3.66 3.60
C PHE A 253 10.59 4.71 2.55
N ALA A 254 11.85 5.13 2.55
CA ALA A 254 12.39 6.12 1.63
C ALA A 254 13.51 5.51 0.77
N SER A 255 13.59 5.94 -0.49
CA SER A 255 14.64 5.56 -1.42
C SER A 255 15.08 6.76 -2.24
N GLN A 256 16.36 7.11 -2.15
CA GLN A 256 16.97 8.18 -2.95
C GLN A 256 17.04 7.80 -4.44
N ASN A 257 17.01 6.49 -4.72
CA ASN A 257 17.10 5.92 -6.07
C ASN A 257 15.73 5.74 -6.75
N ASP A 258 14.66 6.28 -6.16
CA ASP A 258 13.29 6.20 -6.68
C ASP A 258 13.09 7.18 -7.85
N ARG A 259 13.04 6.63 -9.06
CA ARG A 259 12.91 7.42 -10.30
C ARG A 259 11.51 8.00 -10.49
N ALA A 260 10.48 7.36 -9.94
CA ALA A 260 9.12 7.87 -10.03
C ALA A 260 8.97 9.13 -9.17
N LEU A 261 9.56 9.13 -7.97
CA LEU A 261 9.58 10.31 -7.12
C LEU A 261 10.44 11.44 -7.71
N GLN A 262 11.55 11.15 -8.38
CA GLN A 262 12.32 12.17 -9.12
C GLN A 262 11.45 12.86 -10.19
N LEU A 263 10.64 12.10 -10.93
CA LEU A 263 9.68 12.66 -11.88
C LEU A 263 8.60 13.49 -11.18
N SER A 264 8.09 13.03 -10.03
CA SER A 264 7.14 13.80 -9.23
C SER A 264 7.74 15.13 -8.75
N GLN A 265 8.98 15.14 -8.25
CA GLN A 265 9.70 16.36 -7.86
C GLN A 265 9.78 17.34 -9.02
N PHE A 266 10.12 16.85 -10.21
CA PHE A 266 10.14 17.67 -11.43
C PHE A 266 8.76 18.27 -11.73
N LEU A 267 7.69 17.47 -11.70
CA LEU A 267 6.32 17.93 -11.98
C LEU A 267 5.80 18.92 -10.93
N ALA A 268 6.22 18.77 -9.68
CA ALA A 268 5.90 19.68 -8.57
C ALA A 268 6.88 20.84 -8.40
N ARG A 269 7.73 21.10 -9.41
CA ARG A 269 8.65 22.24 -9.45
C ARG A 269 9.70 22.25 -8.32
N GLY A 270 10.22 21.09 -7.94
CA GLY A 270 11.42 20.96 -7.12
C GLY A 270 11.21 20.77 -5.61
N ALA A 271 9.97 20.60 -5.15
CA ALA A 271 9.69 20.26 -3.76
C ALA A 271 10.15 18.82 -3.45
N THR A 272 11.01 18.62 -2.44
CA THR A 272 11.50 17.29 -2.06
C THR A 272 10.35 16.42 -1.54
N ARG A 273 10.23 15.23 -2.12
CA ARG A 273 9.26 14.23 -1.67
C ARG A 273 9.81 13.46 -0.48
N LEU A 274 8.97 13.24 0.51
CA LEU A 274 9.23 12.50 1.74
C LEU A 274 9.81 11.11 1.44
N GLY A 275 9.35 10.43 0.39
CA GLY A 275 9.88 9.12 -0.01
C GLY A 275 11.26 9.14 -0.67
N ALA A 276 11.81 10.32 -0.96
CA ALA A 276 13.10 10.50 -1.62
C ALA A 276 14.06 11.38 -0.81
N ILE A 277 13.82 11.50 0.50
CA ILE A 277 14.71 12.25 1.39
C ILE A 277 16.07 11.56 1.55
N ASP A 278 17.10 12.36 1.71
CA ASP A 278 18.44 11.89 2.04
C ASP A 278 18.70 12.15 3.54
N LEU A 279 18.59 11.09 4.34
CA LEU A 279 18.82 11.16 5.78
C LEU A 279 20.28 11.48 6.16
N SER A 280 21.23 11.49 5.21
CA SER A 280 22.58 11.97 5.51
C SER A 280 22.65 13.51 5.67
N ARG A 281 21.60 14.23 5.27
CA ARG A 281 21.54 15.68 5.40
C ARG A 281 20.81 16.13 6.67
N GLU A 282 21.42 17.05 7.40
CA GLU A 282 20.91 17.59 8.67
C GLU A 282 19.56 18.31 8.55
N ASP A 283 19.25 18.89 7.38
CA ASP A 283 18.00 19.63 7.14
C ASP A 283 16.77 18.73 7.20
N TYR A 284 16.85 17.51 6.66
CA TYR A 284 15.77 16.52 6.76
C TYR A 284 15.70 15.88 8.14
N GLN A 285 16.85 15.61 8.76
CA GLN A 285 16.89 15.11 10.14
C GLN A 285 16.24 16.11 11.11
N SER A 286 16.50 17.41 10.96
CA SER A 286 15.91 18.45 11.82
C SER A 286 14.41 18.60 11.59
N GLN A 287 13.95 18.50 10.34
CA GLN A 287 12.52 18.57 10.02
C GLN A 287 11.71 17.41 10.60
N LEU A 288 12.31 16.22 10.73
CA LEU A 288 11.65 15.03 11.24
C LEU A 288 11.95 14.75 12.71
N GLY A 289 13.13 15.11 13.21
CA GLY A 289 13.67 14.68 14.51
C GLY A 289 12.86 15.14 15.72
N ASP A 290 12.14 16.26 15.61
CA ASP A 290 11.24 16.75 16.65
C ASP A 290 9.90 15.98 16.71
N LEU A 291 9.57 15.24 15.65
CA LEU A 291 8.30 14.56 15.50
C LEU A 291 8.34 13.17 16.13
N LYS A 292 7.98 13.08 17.40
CA LYS A 292 7.90 11.79 18.11
C LYS A 292 7.08 10.74 17.36
N GLY A 293 7.58 9.50 17.34
CA GLY A 293 6.89 8.34 16.81
C GLY A 293 6.97 8.21 15.28
N ILE A 294 7.98 8.82 14.66
CA ILE A 294 8.27 8.69 13.24
C ILE A 294 9.57 7.91 13.07
N THR A 295 9.50 6.80 12.35
CA THR A 295 10.67 6.02 11.97
C THR A 295 10.83 6.10 10.46
N VAL A 296 12.03 6.41 9.97
CA VAL A 296 12.36 6.37 8.54
C VAL A 296 13.33 5.22 8.29
N VAL A 297 13.02 4.39 7.32
CA VAL A 297 13.84 3.26 6.87
C VAL A 297 14.33 3.56 5.46
N ASP A 298 15.64 3.76 5.31
CA ASP A 298 16.29 4.03 4.03
C ASP A 298 16.56 2.72 3.28
N ILE A 299 15.73 2.46 2.27
CA ILE A 299 15.80 1.28 1.41
C ILE A 299 16.55 1.53 0.11
N SER A 300 17.31 2.63 0.00
CA SER A 300 18.05 3.01 -1.23
C SER A 300 19.01 1.94 -1.72
N ALA A 301 19.53 1.12 -0.80
CA ALA A 301 20.49 0.07 -1.08
C ALA A 301 19.84 -1.23 -1.60
N ILE A 302 18.50 -1.35 -1.50
CA ILE A 302 17.75 -2.52 -1.97
C ILE A 302 17.42 -2.35 -3.45
N LYS A 303 17.81 -3.36 -4.23
CA LYS A 303 17.39 -3.47 -5.63
C LYS A 303 16.28 -4.50 -5.71
N ALA A 304 15.05 -4.04 -5.90
CA ALA A 304 13.94 -4.92 -6.25
C ALA A 304 13.67 -4.83 -7.75
N GLY A 305 13.08 -5.86 -8.34
CA GLY A 305 13.02 -6.06 -9.80
C GLY A 305 12.22 -5.01 -10.61
N ASP A 306 11.76 -3.91 -10.02
CA ASP A 306 11.05 -2.85 -10.74
C ASP A 306 12.00 -1.79 -11.31
N ARG A 307 11.80 -1.41 -12.58
CA ARG A 307 12.75 -0.56 -13.35
C ARG A 307 12.94 0.87 -12.80
N VAL A 308 12.10 1.27 -11.85
CA VAL A 308 12.04 2.63 -11.27
C VAL A 308 12.34 2.67 -9.77
N ASN A 309 12.54 1.52 -9.11
CA ASN A 309 12.73 1.37 -7.66
C ASN A 309 11.64 2.05 -6.80
N HIS A 310 10.41 2.10 -7.31
CA HIS A 310 9.24 2.72 -6.67
C HIS A 310 8.33 1.70 -5.99
N ASP A 311 8.37 0.45 -6.45
CA ASP A 311 7.57 -0.65 -5.94
C ASP A 311 8.37 -1.57 -5.00
N THR A 312 9.61 -1.21 -4.63
CA THR A 312 10.52 -1.99 -3.76
C THR A 312 9.83 -2.49 -2.49
N TYR A 313 8.92 -1.73 -1.91
CA TYR A 313 8.15 -2.12 -0.72
C TYR A 313 7.32 -3.40 -0.90
N ALA A 314 6.90 -3.70 -2.14
CA ALA A 314 6.05 -4.82 -2.49
C ALA A 314 6.77 -5.88 -3.33
N SER A 315 7.84 -5.50 -4.04
CA SER A 315 8.60 -6.39 -4.92
C SER A 315 9.85 -7.00 -4.27
N SER A 316 10.30 -6.49 -3.11
CA SER A 316 11.34 -7.10 -2.27
C SER A 316 10.68 -8.05 -1.24
N PRO A 317 10.95 -9.36 -1.30
CA PRO A 317 10.50 -10.30 -0.28
C PRO A 317 10.88 -9.87 1.14
N GLU A 318 12.07 -9.29 1.31
CA GLU A 318 12.60 -8.83 2.59
C GLU A 318 11.77 -7.69 3.18
N ILE A 319 11.43 -6.68 2.37
CA ILE A 319 10.59 -5.57 2.84
C ILE A 319 9.15 -6.02 3.09
N VAL A 320 8.62 -6.92 2.26
CA VAL A 320 7.28 -7.47 2.47
C VAL A 320 7.20 -8.28 3.77
N GLN A 321 8.22 -9.09 4.08
CA GLN A 321 8.32 -9.80 5.36
C GLN A 321 8.51 -8.85 6.54
N LEU A 322 9.31 -7.79 6.39
CA LEU A 322 9.47 -6.75 7.42
C LEU A 322 8.14 -6.05 7.74
N ILE A 323 7.36 -5.71 6.71
CA ILE A 323 6.02 -5.15 6.87
C ILE A 323 5.13 -6.12 7.66
N GLY A 324 5.13 -7.40 7.31
CA GLY A 324 4.38 -8.47 7.98
C GLY A 324 4.78 -8.68 9.43
N ASN A 325 5.99 -9.21 9.61
CA ASN A 325 6.50 -9.75 10.88
C ASN A 325 6.74 -8.69 11.95
N ARG A 326 6.90 -7.42 11.56
CA ARG A 326 7.21 -6.34 12.50
C ARG A 326 6.13 -5.28 12.53
N LEU A 327 5.89 -4.62 11.41
CA LEU A 327 5.05 -3.42 11.40
C LEU A 327 3.57 -3.76 11.59
N ILE A 328 3.07 -4.77 10.88
CA ILE A 328 1.70 -5.24 11.06
C ILE A 328 1.54 -5.85 12.45
N GLU A 329 2.58 -6.47 13.01
CA GLU A 329 2.58 -6.98 14.39
C GLU A 329 2.72 -5.91 15.49
N GLY A 330 2.91 -4.63 15.11
CA GLY A 330 3.00 -3.51 16.05
C GLY A 330 4.38 -3.32 16.69
N GLN A 331 5.41 -3.97 16.16
CA GLN A 331 6.78 -3.85 16.63
C GLN A 331 7.48 -2.63 16.02
N VAL A 332 8.39 -2.01 16.78
CA VAL A 332 9.25 -0.91 16.31
C VAL A 332 10.42 -1.51 15.54
N ILE A 333 10.77 -0.91 14.39
CA ILE A 333 11.96 -1.30 13.62
C ILE A 333 13.18 -0.59 14.21
N THR A 334 14.22 -1.35 14.51
CA THR A 334 15.54 -0.85 14.94
C THR A 334 16.63 -1.24 13.94
N ASP A 335 17.80 -0.60 13.97
CA ASP A 335 18.93 -0.96 13.09
C ASP A 335 19.29 -2.46 13.15
N SER A 336 19.12 -3.10 14.31
CA SER A 336 19.40 -4.52 14.52
C SER A 336 18.43 -5.45 13.78
N ASP A 337 17.17 -5.03 13.62
CA ASP A 337 16.14 -5.80 12.91
C ASP A 337 16.36 -5.83 11.39
N VAL A 338 17.22 -4.93 10.92
CA VAL A 338 17.44 -4.65 9.52
C VAL A 338 18.86 -5.04 9.09
N THR A 339 19.82 -5.02 10.02
CA THR A 339 21.21 -5.48 9.82
C THR A 339 21.43 -6.94 10.27
N GLY A 340 20.48 -7.55 10.98
CA GLY A 340 20.66 -8.85 11.64
C GLY A 340 19.60 -9.90 11.30
N THR A 341 19.87 -10.72 10.28
CA THR A 341 19.51 -12.16 10.32
C THR A 341 20.79 -12.94 10.58
N GLY A 342 21.19 -12.98 11.85
CA GLY A 342 22.46 -13.56 12.26
C GLY A 342 22.60 -13.77 13.76
N THR A 343 21.52 -14.05 14.50
CA THR A 343 21.62 -14.77 15.78
C THR A 343 20.40 -15.66 15.94
N ALA A 344 20.66 -16.93 16.22
CA ALA A 344 19.69 -18.01 16.26
C ALA A 344 18.62 -17.81 17.34
N LEU A 345 17.35 -17.91 16.95
CA LEU A 345 16.33 -18.50 17.81
C LEU A 345 16.09 -19.93 17.32
N GLU A 346 16.67 -20.90 18.03
CA GLU A 346 16.26 -22.29 17.93
C GLU A 346 14.81 -22.43 18.40
N THR A 347 13.85 -22.41 17.47
CA THR A 347 12.60 -23.17 17.63
C THR A 347 11.96 -23.45 16.26
N VAL A 348 12.26 -24.65 15.74
CA VAL A 348 11.50 -25.50 14.79
C VAL A 348 10.83 -24.85 13.56
N GLY A 349 11.42 -25.10 12.39
CA GLY A 349 10.69 -25.31 11.12
C GLY A 349 10.94 -24.30 9.99
N SER A 350 11.96 -24.57 9.16
CA SER A 350 12.20 -23.99 7.83
C SER A 350 12.25 -22.46 7.71
N ALA A 351 13.43 -21.88 7.98
CA ALA A 351 13.75 -20.51 7.58
C ALA A 351 14.97 -20.52 6.64
N ALA A 352 14.75 -20.28 5.35
CA ALA A 352 15.81 -19.80 4.46
C ALA A 352 16.06 -18.34 4.81
N GLY A 353 17.02 -18.06 5.71
CA GLY A 353 17.45 -16.70 6.01
C GLY A 353 18.18 -16.11 4.81
N LEU A 354 17.61 -15.08 4.19
CA LEU A 354 18.27 -14.34 3.11
C LEU A 354 19.20 -13.28 3.68
N LEU A 355 20.46 -13.26 3.21
CA LEU A 355 21.50 -12.33 3.60
C LEU A 355 21.28 -10.96 2.96
N ILE A 356 20.91 -9.96 3.75
CA ILE A 356 20.94 -8.55 3.35
C ILE A 356 22.41 -8.11 3.29
N THR A 357 22.94 -7.89 2.08
CA THR A 357 24.36 -7.50 1.89
C THR A 357 24.58 -5.98 1.87
N ALA A 358 23.53 -5.18 2.01
CA ALA A 358 23.61 -3.73 1.92
C ALA A 358 23.01 -3.03 3.17
N PRO A 359 23.67 -2.00 3.73
CA PRO A 359 23.23 -1.37 4.97
C PRO A 359 21.96 -0.55 4.72
N ILE A 360 20.82 -1.02 5.23
CA ILE A 360 19.60 -0.22 5.37
C ILE A 360 19.79 0.62 6.63
N ARG A 361 19.50 1.92 6.55
CA ARG A 361 19.63 2.84 7.69
C ARG A 361 18.28 3.09 8.33
N VAL A 362 18.19 3.04 9.65
CA VAL A 362 16.98 3.42 10.38
C VAL A 362 17.22 4.75 11.10
N PHE A 363 16.31 5.70 10.90
CA PHE A 363 16.26 6.95 11.65
C PHE A 363 14.99 6.96 12.50
N ASP A 364 15.14 7.04 13.83
CA ASP A 364 14.02 7.18 14.76
C ASP A 364 13.94 8.62 15.28
N ALA A 365 12.85 9.31 14.95
CA ALA A 365 12.57 10.65 15.43
C ALA A 365 12.18 10.59 16.93
N ALA A 366 13.17 10.96 17.74
CA ALA A 366 13.12 11.09 19.19
C ALA A 366 12.95 9.76 19.97
N THR A 367 14.03 8.98 20.00
CA THR A 367 14.55 8.41 21.26
C THR A 367 15.81 9.15 21.69
N THR A 368 15.72 10.45 21.98
CA THR A 368 16.77 11.09 22.78
C THR A 368 16.72 10.46 24.17
N ARG A 369 17.74 9.65 24.48
CA ARG A 369 18.09 9.31 25.86
C ARG A 369 18.06 10.61 26.66
N ARG A 370 17.26 10.63 27.73
CA ARG A 370 17.56 11.54 28.83
C ARG A 370 18.96 11.16 29.31
N GLU A 371 19.85 12.14 29.35
CA GLU A 371 21.09 12.07 30.12
C GLU A 371 20.82 11.70 31.58
#